data_AF-A0A5Q2FH66-F1
#
_entry.id   AF-A0A5Q2FH66-F1
#
_cell.length_a   1.000
_cell.length_b   1.000
_cell.length_c   1.000
_cell.angle_alpha   90.00
_cell.angle_beta   90.00
_cell.angle_gamma   90.00
#
_symmetry.space_group_name_H-M   'P 1'
#
loop_
_entity.id
_entity.type
_entity.pdbx_description
1 polymer ?
#
loop_
_entity_poly.entity_id
_entity_poly.type
_entity_poly.pdbx_seq_one_letter_code
_entity_poly.pdbx_strand_id
1 'polypeptide(L)'
;MASDNEGLDLFDETASAVGSFPTAAWGGYNKASVDEYLHSLEAQISDLKRVQRDLRRTVDQQRSEMDKPVQMDFTRLGTHTTQILSTAEAQAREIIDRANSQAEQMLAETRQQAAEIRNNAERDAEDLRTMTLAEARALRERWDGETHQMLAAARTEADALVATAREHSEDVTGQADAQAELVRSTAEVEAKATIAAAERAASEMRDATAAQARATIEEAEERARRTVAEAEEKARVMLADARTEATKLRDEARAETTLLQNSARTEAARLHDEVTEEVRRIRTELADERETTLAALIREKERVQEQTSRMLADATARHEALIANIAEETERAQRLRSEAIAEAEQTKILASREGQQLVNQAHKEAEAAHQLVADRWSERQSRLRRDTDMLTQRKHAILAQLSNLSALAGTTAEDFPDMEFGALDELGRDPVVDLPMDTDETEVVEETVVLDRAGAERLAAEEEAPTQIRRVSPAQGSGAPKGGSHAES
;
A
#
# COMPACT_ATOMS: atom_id res chain seq x y z
N MET A 1 -154.51 33.13 167.83
CA MET A 1 -155.85 33.74 167.84
C MET A 1 -156.72 32.94 166.89
N ALA A 2 -157.90 32.56 167.38
CA ALA A 2 -159.06 32.01 166.65
C ALA A 2 -158.85 30.76 165.77
N SER A 3 -159.34 29.66 166.33
CA SER A 3 -160.00 28.53 165.69
C SER A 3 -160.86 28.89 164.47
N ASP A 4 -160.74 28.11 163.40
CA ASP A 4 -161.87 27.60 162.63
C ASP A 4 -161.59 26.13 162.32
N ASN A 5 -162.20 25.29 163.14
CA ASN A 5 -162.19 23.84 163.13
C ASN A 5 -163.60 23.44 162.76
N GLU A 6 -163.87 23.06 161.51
CA GLU A 6 -165.22 22.59 161.16
C GLU A 6 -165.28 21.63 159.94
N GLY A 7 -164.16 20.99 159.55
CA GLY A 7 -164.16 20.08 158.39
C GLY A 7 -163.35 18.79 158.51
N LEU A 8 -162.67 18.55 159.64
CA LEU A 8 -161.83 17.37 159.87
C LEU A 8 -162.37 16.49 161.01
N ASP A 9 -163.67 16.59 161.29
CA ASP A 9 -164.40 15.75 162.25
C ASP A 9 -164.68 14.33 161.73
N LEU A 10 -164.11 13.92 160.59
CA LEU A 10 -164.35 12.57 160.07
C LEU A 10 -163.40 11.51 160.65
N PHE A 11 -162.42 11.89 161.46
CA PHE A 11 -161.40 10.96 161.96
C PHE A 11 -161.19 11.16 163.47
N ASP A 12 -162.26 10.95 164.23
CA ASP A 12 -162.21 10.95 165.69
C ASP A 12 -162.01 9.52 166.25
N GLU A 13 -161.29 9.45 167.37
CA GLU A 13 -160.68 8.26 168.00
C GLU A 13 -161.68 7.20 168.54
N THR A 14 -162.98 7.25 168.18
CA THR A 14 -164.04 6.43 168.81
C THR A 14 -165.00 5.67 167.87
N ALA A 15 -164.69 5.41 166.60
CA ALA A 15 -165.58 4.54 165.80
C ALA A 15 -164.90 3.82 164.63
N SER A 16 -164.04 2.86 164.99
CA SER A 16 -163.83 1.61 164.23
C SER A 16 -165.11 0.72 164.17
N ALA A 17 -166.32 1.33 164.20
CA ALA A 17 -167.60 0.64 164.29
C ALA A 17 -168.67 1.28 163.38
N VAL A 18 -169.12 0.49 162.40
CA VAL A 18 -170.31 0.68 161.56
C VAL A 18 -170.20 1.73 160.44
N GLY A 19 -169.64 1.28 159.33
CA GLY A 19 -169.82 1.87 158.01
C GLY A 19 -169.30 0.90 156.97
N SER A 20 -169.91 -0.30 156.90
CA SER A 20 -169.56 -1.34 155.92
C SER A 20 -169.45 -0.73 154.52
N PHE A 21 -168.24 -0.70 153.95
CA PHE A 21 -168.04 -0.37 152.54
C PHE A 21 -168.92 -1.31 151.68
N PRO A 22 -169.69 -0.80 150.69
CA PRO A 22 -170.62 -1.63 149.91
C PRO A 22 -169.85 -2.72 149.13
N THR A 23 -170.16 -3.99 149.39
CA THR A 23 -169.53 -5.13 148.70
C THR A 23 -170.26 -5.43 147.40
N ALA A 24 -169.62 -5.11 146.26
CA ALA A 24 -170.11 -5.49 144.93
C ALA A 24 -169.88 -6.99 144.69
N ALA A 25 -170.90 -7.70 144.22
CA ALA A 25 -170.87 -9.16 144.04
C ALA A 25 -169.81 -9.63 143.03
N TRP A 26 -169.33 -8.77 142.13
CA TRP A 26 -168.22 -9.04 141.21
C TRP A 26 -167.22 -7.85 141.25
N GLY A 27 -165.98 -8.11 141.69
CA GLY A 27 -164.82 -7.21 141.47
C GLY A 27 -164.45 -6.18 142.57
N GLY A 28 -164.68 -6.45 143.86
CA GLY A 28 -164.27 -5.56 144.97
C GLY A 28 -162.88 -5.84 145.58
N TYR A 29 -162.23 -4.82 146.15
CA TYR A 29 -160.95 -4.93 146.86
C TYR A 29 -161.04 -5.86 148.08
N ASN A 30 -159.97 -6.62 148.33
CA ASN A 30 -159.90 -7.55 149.45
C ASN A 30 -159.90 -6.79 150.78
N LYS A 31 -160.98 -6.94 151.56
CA LYS A 31 -161.17 -6.29 152.86
C LYS A 31 -159.99 -6.47 153.80
N ALA A 32 -159.40 -7.67 153.86
CA ALA A 32 -158.29 -7.95 154.76
C ALA A 32 -157.06 -7.08 154.48
N SER A 33 -156.76 -6.81 153.19
CA SER A 33 -155.63 -5.99 152.79
C SER A 33 -155.83 -4.51 153.09
N VAL A 34 -157.08 -4.03 153.03
CA VAL A 34 -157.42 -2.62 153.34
C VAL A 34 -157.36 -2.37 154.84
N ASP A 35 -157.89 -3.30 155.65
CA ASP A 35 -157.84 -3.19 157.11
C ASP A 35 -156.39 -3.19 157.62
N GLU A 36 -155.51 -4.02 157.05
CA GLU A 36 -154.08 -4.03 157.38
C GLU A 36 -153.37 -2.71 157.00
N TYR A 37 -153.69 -2.14 155.84
CA TYR A 37 -153.14 -0.86 155.42
C TYR A 37 -153.59 0.29 156.33
N LEU A 38 -154.87 0.32 156.73
CA LEU A 38 -155.40 1.32 157.66
C LEU A 38 -154.71 1.25 159.03
N HIS A 39 -154.50 0.05 159.57
CA HIS A 39 -153.73 -0.13 160.82
C HIS A 39 -152.31 0.43 160.70
N SER A 40 -151.65 0.22 159.55
CA SER A 40 -150.31 0.77 159.31
C SER A 40 -150.30 2.31 159.25
N LEU A 41 -151.37 2.91 158.74
CA LEU A 41 -151.48 4.36 158.60
C LEU A 41 -151.71 5.04 159.95
N GLU A 42 -152.55 4.44 160.80
CA GLU A 42 -152.77 4.89 162.18
C GLU A 42 -151.48 4.84 163.01
N ALA A 43 -150.68 3.78 162.85
CA ALA A 43 -149.37 3.67 163.51
C ALA A 43 -148.42 4.81 163.11
N GLN A 44 -148.32 5.14 161.81
CA GLN A 44 -147.45 6.21 161.32
C GLN A 44 -147.85 7.61 161.83
N ILE A 45 -149.16 7.88 161.96
CA ILE A 45 -149.64 9.17 162.48
C ILE A 45 -149.25 9.34 163.96
N SER A 46 -149.28 8.25 164.73
CA SER A 46 -148.90 8.29 166.15
C SER A 46 -147.40 8.63 166.35
N ASP A 47 -146.54 8.08 165.49
CA ASP A 47 -145.09 8.33 165.53
C ASP A 47 -144.73 9.77 165.16
N LEU A 48 -145.35 10.32 164.11
CA LEU A 48 -145.13 11.71 163.71
C LEU A 48 -145.52 12.71 164.82
N LYS A 49 -146.64 12.48 165.51
CA LYS A 49 -147.07 13.31 166.65
C LYS A 49 -146.11 13.23 167.84
N ARG A 50 -145.42 12.11 168.03
CA ARG A 50 -144.40 11.95 169.08
C ARG A 50 -143.15 12.75 168.74
N VAL A 51 -142.66 12.66 167.49
CA VAL A 51 -141.51 13.45 167.01
C VAL A 51 -141.75 14.96 167.14
N GLN A 52 -142.96 15.42 166.82
CA GLN A 52 -143.31 16.85 166.93
C GLN A 52 -143.21 17.37 168.38
N ARG A 53 -143.58 16.57 169.38
CA ARG A 53 -143.49 16.97 170.80
C ARG A 53 -142.05 17.06 171.28
N ASP A 54 -141.20 16.12 170.89
CA ASP A 54 -139.79 16.14 171.30
C ASP A 54 -139.04 17.33 170.68
N LEU A 55 -139.33 17.67 169.43
CA LEU A 55 -138.71 18.83 168.78
C LEU A 55 -139.10 20.16 169.44
N ARG A 56 -140.34 20.28 169.94
CA ARG A 56 -140.75 21.48 170.71
C ARG A 56 -139.97 21.61 172.02
N ARG A 57 -139.75 20.50 172.73
CA ARG A 57 -139.00 20.51 174.00
C ARG A 57 -137.56 20.97 173.82
N THR A 58 -136.86 20.55 172.78
CA THR A 58 -135.48 20.97 172.51
C THR A 58 -135.39 22.47 172.21
N VAL A 59 -136.34 23.02 171.46
CA VAL A 59 -136.39 24.46 171.18
C VAL A 59 -136.60 25.28 172.46
N ASP A 60 -137.51 24.86 173.34
CA ASP A 60 -137.76 25.55 174.61
C ASP A 60 -136.53 25.48 175.54
N GLN A 61 -135.81 24.35 175.55
CA GLN A 61 -134.60 24.18 176.34
C GLN A 61 -133.50 25.17 175.92
N GLN A 62 -133.23 25.29 174.62
CA GLN A 62 -132.24 26.21 174.07
C GLN A 62 -132.59 27.67 174.37
N ARG A 63 -133.88 28.03 174.35
CA ARG A 63 -134.33 29.37 174.72
C ARG A 63 -134.01 29.72 176.17
N SER A 64 -134.16 28.75 177.10
CA SER A 64 -133.89 29.00 178.52
C SER A 64 -132.41 29.23 178.85
N GLU A 65 -131.48 28.70 178.04
CA GLU A 65 -130.04 28.92 178.24
C GLU A 65 -129.62 30.34 177.84
N MET A 66 -130.35 30.98 176.92
CA MET A 66 -130.03 32.34 176.47
C MET A 66 -130.55 33.44 177.42
N ASP A 67 -131.48 33.14 178.33
CA ASP A 67 -132.17 34.14 179.17
C ASP A 67 -131.51 34.38 180.55
N LYS A 68 -130.33 33.80 180.81
CA LYS A 68 -129.57 34.02 182.07
C LYS A 68 -128.54 35.16 181.92
N PRO A 69 -128.57 36.22 182.74
CA PRO A 69 -127.57 37.28 182.70
C PRO A 69 -126.24 36.84 183.34
N VAL A 70 -125.13 36.91 182.58
CA VAL A 70 -123.78 36.53 183.04
C VAL A 70 -122.93 37.78 183.31
N GLN A 71 -122.40 37.85 184.54
CA GLN A 71 -121.42 38.82 185.02
C GLN A 71 -120.06 38.62 184.35
N MET A 72 -119.35 39.71 184.02
CA MET A 72 -118.09 39.69 183.25
C MET A 72 -116.86 39.62 184.19
N ASP A 73 -116.25 38.44 184.34
CA ASP A 73 -114.98 38.23 185.07
C ASP A 73 -113.74 38.39 184.17
N PHE A 74 -112.97 39.46 184.36
CA PHE A 74 -111.80 39.81 183.53
C PHE A 74 -110.62 38.82 183.59
N THR A 75 -110.46 38.03 184.66
CA THR A 75 -109.38 37.03 184.78
C THR A 75 -109.59 35.84 183.84
N ARG A 76 -110.86 35.44 183.63
CA ARG A 76 -111.21 34.41 182.65
C ARG A 76 -110.93 34.90 181.22
N LEU A 77 -111.11 36.19 180.96
CA LEU A 77 -110.79 36.79 179.66
C LEU A 77 -109.28 36.72 179.38
N GLY A 78 -108.41 36.99 180.36
CA GLY A 78 -106.95 36.91 180.19
C GLY A 78 -106.42 35.49 179.93
N THR A 79 -106.96 34.48 180.63
CA THR A 79 -106.64 33.07 180.35
C THR A 79 -107.21 32.61 179.02
N HIS A 80 -108.39 33.10 178.65
CA HIS A 80 -109.03 32.77 177.37
C HIS A 80 -108.30 33.44 176.19
N THR A 81 -107.84 34.69 176.32
CA THR A 81 -107.06 35.37 175.26
C THR A 81 -105.69 34.76 175.08
N THR A 82 -105.00 34.35 176.16
CA THR A 82 -103.72 33.62 176.05
C THR A 82 -103.89 32.23 175.46
N GLN A 83 -104.98 31.53 175.79
CA GLN A 83 -105.34 30.27 175.11
C GLN A 83 -105.65 30.50 173.63
N ILE A 84 -106.45 31.51 173.28
CA ILE A 84 -106.74 31.85 171.87
C ILE A 84 -105.45 32.19 171.13
N LEU A 85 -104.58 33.04 171.69
CA LEU A 85 -103.29 33.39 171.10
C LEU A 85 -102.40 32.16 170.95
N SER A 86 -102.32 31.28 171.95
CA SER A 86 -101.54 30.04 171.85
C SER A 86 -102.10 29.09 170.79
N THR A 87 -103.43 28.95 170.70
CA THR A 87 -104.06 28.13 169.66
C THR A 87 -103.90 28.75 168.27
N ALA A 88 -103.96 30.08 168.16
CA ALA A 88 -103.74 30.80 166.91
C ALA A 88 -102.28 30.73 166.47
N GLU A 89 -101.31 30.82 167.39
CA GLU A 89 -99.89 30.59 167.11
C GLU A 89 -99.61 29.15 166.71
N ALA A 90 -100.22 28.17 167.37
CA ALA A 90 -100.12 26.76 166.99
C ALA A 90 -100.74 26.50 165.61
N GLN A 91 -101.91 27.07 165.33
CA GLN A 91 -102.56 27.01 164.01
C GLN A 91 -101.74 27.73 162.93
N ALA A 92 -101.14 28.88 163.24
CA ALA A 92 -100.28 29.60 162.31
C ALA A 92 -99.02 28.80 161.98
N ARG A 93 -98.36 28.20 162.99
CA ARG A 93 -97.23 27.29 162.79
C ARG A 93 -97.64 26.08 161.95
N GLU A 94 -98.78 25.47 162.24
CA GLU A 94 -99.30 24.36 161.46
C GLU A 94 -99.61 24.74 160.00
N ILE A 95 -100.18 25.92 159.76
CA ILE A 95 -100.39 26.43 158.39
C ILE A 95 -99.06 26.64 157.68
N ILE A 96 -98.06 27.21 158.37
CA ILE A 96 -96.72 27.43 157.82
C ILE A 96 -96.05 26.08 157.51
N ASP A 97 -96.12 25.11 158.41
CA ASP A 97 -95.53 23.77 158.22
C ASP A 97 -96.23 23.03 157.07
N ARG A 98 -97.57 23.10 156.99
CA ARG A 98 -98.31 22.57 155.84
C ARG A 98 -97.93 23.27 154.54
N ALA A 99 -97.86 24.59 154.52
CA ALA A 99 -97.46 25.36 153.34
C ALA A 99 -96.02 25.04 152.92
N ASN A 100 -95.10 24.90 153.87
CA ASN A 100 -93.72 24.49 153.61
C ASN A 100 -93.67 23.06 153.05
N SER A 101 -94.39 22.11 153.63
CA SER A 101 -94.45 20.73 153.12
C SER A 101 -95.08 20.65 151.73
N GLN A 102 -96.12 21.45 151.45
CA GLN A 102 -96.75 21.55 150.13
C GLN A 102 -95.80 22.20 149.11
N ALA A 103 -95.07 23.24 149.51
CA ALA A 103 -94.07 23.88 148.65
C ALA A 103 -92.90 22.92 148.36
N GLU A 104 -92.43 22.15 149.35
CA GLU A 104 -91.40 21.12 149.16
C GLU A 104 -91.89 20.00 148.23
N GLN A 105 -93.13 19.54 148.39
CA GLN A 105 -93.76 18.58 147.49
C GLN A 105 -93.85 19.14 146.07
N MET A 106 -94.36 20.35 145.90
CA MET A 106 -94.47 21.01 144.59
C MET A 106 -93.10 21.21 143.93
N LEU A 107 -92.07 21.58 144.70
CA LEU A 107 -90.70 21.71 144.21
C LEU A 107 -90.11 20.34 143.83
N ALA A 108 -90.39 19.29 144.59
CA ALA A 108 -89.96 17.94 144.26
C ALA A 108 -90.62 17.44 142.97
N GLU A 109 -91.94 17.62 142.82
CA GLU A 109 -92.70 17.28 141.61
C GLU A 109 -92.20 18.08 140.40
N THR A 110 -92.02 19.40 140.54
CA THR A 110 -91.50 20.25 139.46
C THR A 110 -90.08 19.85 139.06
N ARG A 111 -89.22 19.50 140.03
CA ARG A 111 -87.86 18.99 139.74
C ARG A 111 -87.91 17.66 139.00
N GLN A 112 -88.83 16.77 139.37
CA GLN A 112 -89.04 15.49 138.68
C GLN A 112 -89.53 15.73 137.24
N GLN A 113 -90.58 16.53 137.05
CA GLN A 113 -91.11 16.86 135.73
C GLN A 113 -90.04 17.53 134.85
N ALA A 114 -89.27 18.46 135.39
CA ALA A 114 -88.17 19.09 134.67
C ALA A 114 -87.06 18.08 134.32
N ALA A 115 -86.79 17.10 135.19
CA ALA A 115 -85.85 16.01 134.88
C ALA A 115 -86.38 15.09 133.79
N GLU A 116 -87.68 14.74 133.81
CA GLU A 116 -88.33 13.95 132.77
C GLU A 116 -88.31 14.67 131.41
N ILE A 117 -88.65 15.97 131.38
CA ILE A 117 -88.58 16.78 130.15
C ILE A 117 -87.14 16.84 129.62
N ARG A 118 -86.15 17.07 130.49
CA ARG A 118 -84.72 17.08 130.07
C ARG A 118 -84.30 15.72 129.51
N ASN A 119 -84.62 14.63 130.19
CA ASN A 119 -84.27 13.28 129.74
C ASN A 119 -84.94 12.95 128.40
N ASN A 120 -86.19 13.36 128.19
CA ASN A 120 -86.88 13.16 126.92
C ASN A 120 -86.27 14.02 125.81
N ALA A 121 -86.00 15.30 126.07
CA ALA A 121 -85.33 16.17 125.09
C ALA A 121 -83.91 15.67 124.73
N GLU A 122 -83.17 15.11 125.69
CA GLU A 122 -81.87 14.48 125.45
C GLU A 122 -81.99 13.23 124.57
N ARG A 123 -83.00 12.37 124.82
CA ARG A 123 -83.29 11.20 123.96
C ARG A 123 -83.70 11.62 122.56
N ASP A 124 -84.65 12.56 122.43
CA ASP A 124 -85.10 13.06 121.13
C ASP A 124 -83.95 13.70 120.34
N ALA A 125 -83.06 14.44 121.02
CA ALA A 125 -81.87 15.01 120.39
C ALA A 125 -80.87 13.94 119.94
N GLU A 126 -80.69 12.86 120.70
CA GLU A 126 -79.82 11.74 120.31
C GLU A 126 -80.43 10.92 119.17
N ASP A 127 -81.74 10.68 119.19
CA ASP A 127 -82.46 10.03 118.10
C ASP A 127 -82.36 10.85 116.81
N LEU A 128 -82.55 12.17 116.91
CA LEU A 128 -82.36 13.07 115.76
C LEU A 128 -80.90 13.07 115.26
N ARG A 129 -79.91 13.07 116.16
CA ARG A 129 -78.49 12.99 115.77
C ARG A 129 -78.16 11.69 115.08
N THR A 130 -78.63 10.56 115.61
CA THR A 130 -78.36 9.25 115.01
C THR A 130 -79.06 9.10 113.67
N MET A 131 -80.31 9.55 113.54
CA MET A 131 -81.05 9.58 112.27
C MET A 131 -80.35 10.46 111.23
N THR A 132 -80.01 11.70 111.58
CA THR A 132 -79.35 12.64 110.64
C THR A 132 -77.95 12.15 110.22
N LEU A 133 -77.19 11.53 111.13
CA LEU A 133 -75.91 10.90 110.79
C LEU A 133 -76.10 9.69 109.88
N ALA A 134 -77.15 8.88 110.10
CA ALA A 134 -77.48 7.76 109.23
C ALA A 134 -77.90 8.24 107.83
N GLU A 135 -78.73 9.28 107.73
CA GLU A 135 -79.13 9.91 106.47
C GLU A 135 -77.93 10.51 105.72
N ALA A 136 -77.04 11.23 106.42
CA ALA A 136 -75.84 11.80 105.82
C ALA A 136 -74.90 10.71 105.28
N ARG A 137 -74.76 9.58 106.00
CA ARG A 137 -73.99 8.41 105.53
C ARG A 137 -74.64 7.76 104.33
N ALA A 138 -75.95 7.55 104.34
CA ALA A 138 -76.69 6.98 103.21
C ALA A 138 -76.59 7.86 101.96
N LEU A 139 -76.71 9.17 102.13
CA LEU A 139 -76.52 10.13 101.04
C LEU A 139 -75.10 10.07 100.49
N ARG A 140 -74.09 10.03 101.37
CA ARG A 140 -72.69 9.91 100.95
C ARG A 140 -72.41 8.63 100.19
N GLU A 141 -72.89 7.48 100.68
CA GLU A 141 -72.75 6.19 99.99
C GLU A 141 -73.43 6.22 98.62
N ARG A 142 -74.61 6.83 98.54
CA ARG A 142 -75.33 7.00 97.27
C ARG A 142 -74.54 7.85 96.27
N TRP A 143 -74.04 9.01 96.67
CA TRP A 143 -73.22 9.86 95.80
C TRP A 143 -71.90 9.18 95.42
N ASP A 144 -71.27 8.44 96.33
CA ASP A 144 -70.07 7.68 96.03
C ASP A 144 -70.37 6.60 94.96
N GLY A 145 -71.46 5.86 95.12
CA GLY A 145 -71.93 4.90 94.12
C GLY A 145 -72.25 5.54 92.77
N GLU A 146 -73.01 6.64 92.74
CA GLU A 146 -73.38 7.36 91.51
C GLU A 146 -72.13 7.93 90.80
N THR A 147 -71.18 8.50 91.55
CA THR A 147 -69.93 9.03 90.96
C THR A 147 -69.01 7.93 90.44
N HIS A 148 -68.90 6.80 91.14
CA HIS A 148 -68.16 5.63 90.65
C HIS A 148 -68.80 5.05 89.38
N GLN A 149 -70.13 4.95 89.33
CA GLN A 149 -70.85 4.50 88.14
C GLN A 149 -70.65 5.47 86.96
N MET A 150 -70.75 6.78 87.20
CA MET A 150 -70.52 7.79 86.17
C MET A 150 -69.07 7.74 85.65
N LEU A 151 -68.08 7.58 86.54
CA LEU A 151 -66.67 7.45 86.16
C LEU A 151 -66.42 6.17 85.37
N ALA A 152 -67.00 5.03 85.78
CA ALA A 152 -66.91 3.77 85.05
C ALA A 152 -67.52 3.89 83.65
N ALA A 153 -68.72 4.47 83.54
CA ALA A 153 -69.40 4.71 82.27
C ALA A 153 -68.57 5.62 81.35
N ALA A 154 -68.07 6.75 81.88
CA ALA A 154 -67.23 7.68 81.12
C ALA A 154 -65.92 7.03 80.64
N ARG A 155 -65.31 6.14 81.43
CA ARG A 155 -64.13 5.37 81.02
C ARG A 155 -64.46 4.39 79.89
N THR A 156 -65.55 3.64 80.01
CA THR A 156 -65.97 2.71 78.95
C THR A 156 -66.31 3.43 77.65
N GLU A 157 -66.94 4.61 77.73
CA GLU A 157 -67.24 5.43 76.55
C GLU A 157 -65.96 6.01 75.92
N ALA A 158 -65.01 6.49 76.74
CA ALA A 158 -63.72 6.96 76.26
C ALA A 158 -62.92 5.83 75.58
N ASP A 159 -62.90 4.62 76.16
CA ASP A 159 -62.22 3.47 75.56
C ASP A 159 -62.88 3.06 74.24
N ALA A 160 -64.22 3.08 74.16
CA ALA A 160 -64.95 2.82 72.92
C ALA A 160 -64.67 3.89 71.85
N LEU A 161 -64.60 5.16 72.24
CA LEU A 161 -64.26 6.25 71.32
C LEU A 161 -62.82 6.11 70.80
N VAL A 162 -61.87 5.74 71.67
CA VAL A 162 -60.47 5.50 71.25
C VAL A 162 -60.38 4.28 70.33
N ALA A 163 -61.13 3.21 70.62
CA ALA A 163 -61.16 2.02 69.77
C ALA A 163 -61.71 2.34 68.37
N THR A 164 -62.85 3.03 68.29
CA THR A 164 -63.45 3.44 67.01
C THR A 164 -62.56 4.42 66.24
N ALA A 165 -61.91 5.36 66.93
CA ALA A 165 -60.95 6.28 66.30
C ALA A 165 -59.73 5.54 65.75
N ARG A 166 -59.23 4.51 66.44
CA ARG A 166 -58.13 3.66 65.95
C ARG A 166 -58.54 2.85 64.73
N GLU A 167 -59.70 2.17 64.79
CA GLU A 167 -60.23 1.41 63.66
C GLU A 167 -60.42 2.31 62.42
N HIS A 168 -61.00 3.50 62.60
CA HIS A 168 -61.15 4.46 61.51
C HIS A 168 -59.80 4.94 60.96
N SER A 169 -58.82 5.21 61.85
CA SER A 169 -57.48 5.58 61.41
C SER A 169 -56.82 4.45 60.61
N GLU A 170 -56.95 3.21 61.05
CA GLU A 170 -56.41 2.02 60.38
C GLU A 170 -57.06 1.84 59.00
N ASP A 171 -58.39 1.96 58.90
CA ASP A 171 -59.11 1.91 57.62
C ASP A 171 -58.67 3.03 56.67
N VAL A 172 -58.57 4.28 57.14
CA VAL A 172 -58.09 5.40 56.32
C VAL A 172 -56.66 5.16 55.84
N THR A 173 -55.76 4.67 56.70
CA THR A 173 -54.39 4.33 56.30
C THR A 173 -54.36 3.17 55.30
N GLY A 174 -55.17 2.13 55.50
CA GLY A 174 -55.25 0.99 54.60
C GLY A 174 -55.80 1.37 53.23
N GLN A 175 -56.81 2.24 53.17
CA GLN A 175 -57.35 2.78 51.92
C GLN A 175 -56.33 3.66 51.21
N ALA A 176 -55.62 4.52 51.94
CA ALA A 176 -54.55 5.35 51.38
C ALA A 176 -53.40 4.50 50.81
N ASP A 177 -52.99 3.45 51.52
CA ASP A 177 -51.96 2.52 51.07
C ASP A 177 -52.40 1.73 49.83
N ALA A 178 -53.64 1.24 49.81
CA ALA A 178 -54.21 0.55 48.64
C ALA A 178 -54.31 1.48 47.42
N GLN A 179 -54.72 2.73 47.62
CA GLN A 179 -54.76 3.73 46.55
C GLN A 179 -53.36 4.10 46.07
N ALA A 180 -52.38 4.25 46.97
CA ALA A 180 -51.00 4.50 46.61
C ALA A 180 -50.40 3.35 45.81
N GLU A 181 -50.70 2.10 46.18
CA GLU A 181 -50.25 0.93 45.43
C GLU A 181 -50.90 0.83 44.05
N LEU A 182 -52.20 1.11 43.96
CA LEU A 182 -52.87 1.19 42.67
C LEU A 182 -52.21 2.23 41.76
N VAL A 183 -52.00 3.45 42.25
CA VAL A 183 -51.34 4.53 41.50
C VAL A 183 -49.92 4.15 41.08
N ARG A 184 -49.14 3.52 41.97
CA ARG A 184 -47.80 3.01 41.63
C ARG A 184 -47.86 1.97 40.52
N SER A 185 -48.72 0.97 40.65
CA SER A 185 -48.84 -0.11 39.67
C SER A 185 -49.30 0.41 38.30
N THR A 186 -50.25 1.37 38.26
CA THR A 186 -50.70 1.99 37.01
C THR A 186 -49.58 2.82 36.38
N ALA A 187 -48.86 3.61 37.17
CA ALA A 187 -47.73 4.41 36.68
C ALA A 187 -46.59 3.52 36.14
N GLU A 188 -46.33 2.37 36.76
CA GLU A 188 -45.34 1.40 36.27
C GLU A 188 -45.75 0.79 34.93
N VAL A 189 -47.02 0.43 34.76
CA VAL A 189 -47.53 -0.11 33.49
C VAL A 189 -47.48 0.95 32.39
N GLU A 190 -47.86 2.19 32.69
CA GLU A 190 -47.77 3.32 31.76
C GLU A 190 -46.32 3.66 31.40
N ALA A 191 -45.39 3.65 32.38
CA ALA A 191 -43.96 3.84 32.13
C ALA A 191 -43.40 2.74 31.21
N LYS A 192 -43.76 1.47 31.43
CA LYS A 192 -43.36 0.37 30.54
C LYS A 192 -43.95 0.52 29.14
N ALA A 193 -45.22 0.91 29.04
CA ALA A 193 -45.88 1.13 27.76
C ALA A 193 -45.25 2.28 26.96
N THR A 194 -44.89 3.38 27.63
CA THR A 194 -44.22 4.53 27.00
C THR A 194 -42.80 4.19 26.55
N ILE A 195 -42.03 3.46 27.35
CA ILE A 195 -40.70 2.94 26.95
C ILE A 195 -40.84 2.04 25.71
N ALA A 196 -41.76 1.07 25.73
CA ALA A 196 -41.96 0.16 24.60
C ALA A 196 -42.47 0.88 23.33
N ALA A 197 -43.25 1.96 23.48
CA ALA A 197 -43.65 2.80 22.35
C ALA A 197 -42.47 3.60 21.79
N ALA A 198 -41.63 4.18 22.66
CA ALA A 198 -40.43 4.91 22.26
C ALA A 198 -39.40 4.01 21.56
N GLU A 199 -39.21 2.77 22.03
CA GLU A 199 -38.32 1.78 21.41
C GLU A 199 -38.80 1.38 20.01
N ARG A 200 -40.11 1.14 19.85
CA ARG A 200 -40.70 0.87 18.53
C ARG A 200 -40.50 2.03 17.57
N ALA A 201 -40.83 3.26 17.99
CA ALA A 201 -40.62 4.46 17.17
C ALA A 201 -39.13 4.66 16.82
N ALA A 202 -38.21 4.38 17.75
CA ALA A 202 -36.78 4.45 17.49
C ALA A 202 -36.32 3.39 16.48
N SER A 203 -36.86 2.17 16.54
CA SER A 203 -36.58 1.12 15.55
C SER A 203 -37.11 1.53 14.17
N GLU A 204 -38.35 1.98 14.09
CA GLU A 204 -38.96 2.43 12.83
C GLU A 204 -38.19 3.59 12.21
N MET A 205 -37.73 4.57 13.01
CA MET A 205 -36.88 5.65 12.52
C MET A 205 -35.52 5.15 12.02
N ARG A 206 -34.90 4.19 12.70
CA ARG A 206 -33.63 3.58 12.25
C ARG A 206 -33.81 2.82 10.94
N ASP A 207 -34.87 2.04 10.82
CA ASP A 207 -35.19 1.27 9.61
C ASP A 207 -35.49 2.19 8.43
N ALA A 208 -36.29 3.24 8.66
CA ALA A 208 -36.56 4.28 7.66
C ALA A 208 -35.28 5.00 7.22
N THR A 209 -34.42 5.39 8.16
CA THR A 209 -33.14 6.04 7.86
C THR A 209 -32.20 5.11 7.10
N ALA A 210 -32.15 3.83 7.47
CA ALA A 210 -31.36 2.82 6.78
C ALA A 210 -31.87 2.56 5.35
N ALA A 211 -33.19 2.53 5.16
CA ALA A 211 -33.81 2.42 3.84
C ALA A 211 -33.49 3.65 2.98
N GLN A 212 -33.60 4.85 3.54
CA GLN A 212 -33.25 6.10 2.84
C GLN A 212 -31.76 6.13 2.48
N ALA A 213 -30.87 5.73 3.39
CA ALA A 213 -29.43 5.65 3.11
C ALA A 213 -29.10 4.63 2.02
N ARG A 214 -29.78 3.48 1.99
CA ARG A 214 -29.63 2.49 0.90
C ARG A 214 -30.09 3.06 -0.44
N ALA A 215 -31.25 3.73 -0.47
CA ALA A 215 -31.78 4.35 -1.68
C ALA A 215 -30.84 5.45 -2.21
N THR A 216 -30.26 6.29 -1.34
CA THR A 216 -29.32 7.33 -1.78
C THR A 216 -28.01 6.76 -2.30
N ILE A 217 -27.51 5.67 -1.70
CA ILE A 217 -26.35 4.93 -2.21
C ILE A 217 -26.65 4.34 -3.58
N GLU A 218 -27.79 3.67 -3.75
CA GLU A 218 -28.19 3.06 -5.02
C GLU A 218 -28.35 4.13 -6.12
N GLU A 219 -29.00 5.26 -5.83
CA GLU A 219 -29.06 6.39 -6.75
C GLU A 219 -27.67 6.97 -7.08
N ALA A 220 -26.76 7.05 -6.11
CA ALA A 220 -25.40 7.53 -6.34
C ALA A 220 -24.60 6.55 -7.21
N GLU A 221 -24.75 5.25 -6.99
CA GLU A 221 -24.15 4.21 -7.83
C GLU A 221 -24.71 4.24 -9.26
N GLU A 222 -26.02 4.41 -9.44
CA GLU A 222 -26.61 4.57 -10.77
C GLU A 222 -26.09 5.83 -11.48
N ARG A 223 -26.03 6.97 -10.78
CA ARG A 223 -25.46 8.20 -11.34
C ARG A 223 -23.99 7.98 -11.74
N ALA A 224 -23.20 7.34 -10.88
CA ALA A 224 -21.81 7.00 -11.19
C ALA A 224 -21.71 6.10 -12.42
N ARG A 225 -22.51 5.02 -12.50
CA ARG A 225 -22.55 4.13 -13.68
C ARG A 225 -22.92 4.87 -14.95
N ARG A 226 -23.91 5.76 -14.91
CA ARG A 226 -24.28 6.61 -16.08
C ARG A 226 -23.12 7.51 -16.49
N THR A 227 -22.46 8.18 -15.55
CA THR A 227 -21.31 9.06 -15.87
C THR A 227 -20.13 8.28 -16.45
N VAL A 228 -19.86 7.08 -15.96
CA VAL A 228 -18.82 6.20 -16.53
C VAL A 228 -19.19 5.76 -17.93
N ALA A 229 -20.42 5.30 -18.16
CA ALA A 229 -20.89 4.90 -19.49
C ALA A 229 -20.85 6.06 -20.50
N GLU A 230 -21.25 7.27 -20.09
CA GLU A 230 -21.13 8.47 -20.92
C GLU A 230 -19.67 8.83 -21.23
N ALA A 231 -18.77 8.68 -20.26
CA ALA A 231 -17.34 8.91 -20.46
C ALA A 231 -16.72 7.88 -21.41
N GLU A 232 -17.08 6.60 -21.26
CA GLU A 232 -16.67 5.51 -22.14
C GLU A 232 -17.14 5.74 -23.57
N GLU A 233 -18.39 6.15 -23.77
CA GLU A 233 -18.91 6.44 -25.11
C GLU A 233 -18.22 7.65 -25.74
N LYS A 234 -18.02 8.73 -24.97
CA LYS A 234 -17.24 9.89 -25.44
C LYS A 234 -15.81 9.49 -25.83
N ALA A 235 -15.15 8.67 -25.01
CA ALA A 235 -13.81 8.16 -25.32
C ALA A 235 -13.81 7.27 -26.57
N ARG A 236 -14.82 6.41 -26.72
CA ARG A 236 -15.01 5.56 -27.90
C ARG A 236 -15.17 6.39 -29.18
N VAL A 237 -16.01 7.42 -29.14
CA VAL A 237 -16.20 8.35 -30.27
C VAL A 237 -14.90 9.09 -30.58
N MET A 238 -14.22 9.66 -29.58
CA MET A 238 -12.92 10.33 -29.78
C MET A 238 -11.87 9.39 -30.39
N LEU A 239 -11.82 8.12 -29.97
CA LEU A 239 -10.92 7.12 -30.55
C LEU A 239 -11.30 6.77 -32.00
N ALA A 240 -12.60 6.70 -32.31
CA ALA A 240 -13.08 6.48 -33.67
C ALA A 240 -12.71 7.66 -34.58
N ASP A 241 -12.92 8.89 -34.12
CA ASP A 241 -12.55 10.11 -34.84
C ASP A 241 -11.04 10.21 -35.03
N ALA A 242 -10.24 9.96 -33.98
CA ALA A 242 -8.79 9.92 -34.09
C ALA A 242 -8.30 8.86 -35.10
N ARG A 243 -8.97 7.70 -35.16
CA ARG A 243 -8.67 6.65 -36.15
C ARG A 243 -9.03 7.09 -37.56
N THR A 244 -10.18 7.72 -37.77
CA THR A 244 -10.58 8.20 -39.11
C THR A 244 -9.63 9.29 -39.60
N GLU A 245 -9.26 10.25 -38.75
CA GLU A 245 -8.26 11.27 -39.07
C GLU A 245 -6.88 10.65 -39.35
N ALA A 246 -6.44 9.67 -38.55
CA ALA A 246 -5.19 8.96 -38.81
C ALA A 246 -5.22 8.18 -40.14
N THR A 247 -6.37 7.61 -40.53
CA THR A 247 -6.51 6.96 -41.85
C THR A 247 -6.47 7.98 -42.98
N LYS A 248 -7.15 9.13 -42.85
CA LYS A 248 -7.11 10.21 -43.84
C LYS A 248 -5.69 10.71 -44.04
N LEU A 249 -4.97 11.03 -42.96
CA LEU A 249 -3.59 11.50 -43.03
C LEU A 249 -2.66 10.46 -43.67
N ARG A 250 -2.88 9.16 -43.39
CA ARG A 250 -2.12 8.08 -44.04
C ARG A 250 -2.41 8.00 -45.53
N ASP A 251 -3.66 8.14 -45.94
CA ASP A 251 -4.04 8.08 -47.35
C ASP A 251 -3.57 9.33 -48.12
N GLU A 252 -3.61 10.51 -47.48
CA GLU A 252 -3.00 11.75 -48.00
C GLU A 252 -1.48 11.60 -48.17
N ALA A 253 -0.78 11.14 -47.14
CA ALA A 253 0.66 10.88 -47.22
C ALA A 253 0.99 9.84 -48.30
N ARG A 254 0.17 8.79 -48.45
CA ARG A 254 0.31 7.82 -49.55
C ARG A 254 0.10 8.49 -50.91
N ALA A 255 -0.94 9.31 -51.06
CA ALA A 255 -1.19 10.05 -52.30
C ALA A 255 0.00 10.98 -52.64
N GLU A 256 0.53 11.73 -51.67
CA GLU A 256 1.73 12.55 -51.85
C GLU A 256 2.96 11.73 -52.24
N THR A 257 3.21 10.60 -51.57
CA THR A 257 4.35 9.73 -51.92
C THR A 257 4.21 9.14 -53.32
N THR A 258 3.01 8.76 -53.75
CA THR A 258 2.76 8.26 -55.11
C THR A 258 2.93 9.37 -56.14
N LEU A 259 2.49 10.59 -55.84
CA LEU A 259 2.75 11.77 -56.68
C LEU A 259 4.25 12.03 -56.81
N LEU A 260 4.99 12.00 -55.70
CA LEU A 260 6.45 12.18 -55.68
C LEU A 260 7.16 11.06 -56.46
N GLN A 261 6.72 9.80 -56.31
CA GLN A 261 7.26 8.67 -57.07
C GLN A 261 6.99 8.83 -58.56
N ASN A 262 5.79 9.26 -58.95
CA ASN A 262 5.46 9.52 -60.34
C ASN A 262 6.27 10.67 -60.90
N SER A 263 6.43 11.78 -60.17
CA SER A 263 7.26 12.91 -60.60
C SER A 263 8.72 12.50 -60.74
N ALA A 264 9.28 11.79 -59.75
CA ALA A 264 10.64 11.27 -59.81
C ALA A 264 10.82 10.27 -60.97
N ARG A 265 9.80 9.44 -61.26
CA ARG A 265 9.82 8.53 -62.41
C ARG A 265 9.78 9.28 -63.73
N THR A 266 8.97 10.33 -63.86
CA THR A 266 8.95 11.17 -65.07
C THR A 266 10.25 11.93 -65.26
N GLU A 267 10.87 12.40 -64.18
CA GLU A 267 12.17 13.07 -64.22
C GLU A 267 13.29 12.08 -64.58
N ALA A 268 13.28 10.87 -64.01
CA ALA A 268 14.20 9.80 -64.39
C ALA A 268 14.03 9.38 -65.86
N ALA A 269 12.80 9.30 -66.36
CA ALA A 269 12.54 9.03 -67.78
C ALA A 269 13.08 10.18 -68.66
N ARG A 270 12.84 11.43 -68.28
CA ARG A 270 13.38 12.61 -68.97
C ARG A 270 14.91 12.60 -69.01
N LEU A 271 15.57 12.33 -67.88
CA LEU A 271 17.03 12.20 -67.81
C LEU A 271 17.53 11.03 -68.65
N HIS A 272 16.82 9.91 -68.66
CA HIS A 272 17.16 8.77 -69.51
C HIS A 272 17.07 9.13 -71.00
N ASP A 273 16.01 9.82 -71.41
CA ASP A 273 15.84 10.27 -72.80
C ASP A 273 16.92 11.29 -73.19
N GLU A 274 17.26 12.22 -72.29
CA GLU A 274 18.36 13.16 -72.47
C GLU A 274 19.71 12.45 -72.62
N VAL A 275 20.00 11.48 -71.74
CA VAL A 275 21.20 10.62 -71.86
C VAL A 275 21.17 9.81 -73.15
N THR A 276 20.00 9.34 -73.59
CA THR A 276 19.87 8.56 -74.83
C THR A 276 20.16 9.42 -76.06
N GLU A 277 19.65 10.65 -76.11
CA GLU A 277 19.98 11.60 -77.17
C GLU A 277 21.45 12.02 -77.12
N GLU A 278 22.02 12.20 -75.93
CA GLU A 278 23.45 12.48 -75.77
C GLU A 278 24.32 11.30 -76.25
N VAL A 279 23.97 10.07 -75.89
CA VAL A 279 24.63 8.87 -76.41
C VAL A 279 24.46 8.78 -77.92
N ARG A 280 23.30 9.13 -78.47
CA ARG A 280 23.06 9.17 -79.92
C ARG A 280 23.96 10.21 -80.58
N ARG A 281 24.05 11.41 -80.01
CA ARG A 281 24.92 12.50 -80.47
C ARG A 281 26.39 12.09 -80.45
N ILE A 282 26.88 11.56 -79.33
CA ILE A 282 28.26 11.05 -79.20
C ILE A 282 28.51 9.93 -80.22
N ARG A 283 27.54 9.03 -80.43
CA ARG A 283 27.67 7.97 -81.45
C ARG A 283 27.75 8.54 -82.87
N THR A 284 27.00 9.58 -83.20
CA THR A 284 27.08 10.24 -84.52
C THR A 284 28.39 10.99 -84.67
N GLU A 285 28.80 11.77 -83.67
CA GLU A 285 30.09 12.47 -83.67
C GLU A 285 31.25 11.48 -83.81
N LEU A 286 31.23 10.37 -83.06
CA LEU A 286 32.23 9.31 -83.19
C LEU A 286 32.18 8.62 -84.56
N ALA A 287 31.00 8.47 -85.17
CA ALA A 287 30.89 7.93 -86.52
C ALA A 287 31.50 8.89 -87.55
N ASP A 288 31.25 10.18 -87.42
CA ASP A 288 31.83 11.22 -88.28
C ASP A 288 33.36 11.32 -88.08
N GLU A 289 33.85 11.24 -86.84
CA GLU A 289 35.28 11.16 -86.54
C GLU A 289 35.91 9.87 -87.12
N ARG A 290 35.21 8.73 -87.01
CA ARG A 290 35.66 7.47 -87.64
C ARG A 290 35.70 7.59 -89.16
N GLU A 291 34.70 8.20 -89.78
CA GLU A 291 34.66 8.38 -91.23
C GLU A 291 35.77 9.33 -91.70
N THR A 292 35.97 10.45 -91.00
CA THR A 292 37.04 11.41 -91.32
C THR A 292 38.43 10.82 -91.12
N THR A 293 38.65 10.05 -90.05
CA THR A 293 39.93 9.35 -89.81
C THR A 293 40.17 8.23 -90.82
N LEU A 294 39.14 7.45 -91.19
CA LEU A 294 39.24 6.47 -92.27
C LEU A 294 39.55 7.14 -93.61
N ALA A 295 38.91 8.27 -93.93
CA ALA A 295 39.20 9.03 -95.13
C ALA A 295 40.62 9.64 -95.12
N ALA A 296 41.15 10.02 -93.96
CA ALA A 296 42.53 10.45 -93.82
C ALA A 296 43.51 9.27 -94.02
N LEU A 297 43.21 8.10 -93.45
CA LEU A 297 43.99 6.87 -93.64
C LEU A 297 43.98 6.40 -95.09
N ILE A 298 42.85 6.49 -95.79
CA ILE A 298 42.75 6.17 -97.23
C ILE A 298 43.64 7.12 -98.03
N ARG A 299 43.55 8.43 -97.79
CA ARG A 299 44.42 9.42 -98.44
C ARG A 299 45.90 9.17 -98.17
N GLU A 300 46.23 8.80 -96.93
CA GLU A 300 47.61 8.48 -96.56
C GLU A 300 48.09 7.18 -97.22
N LYS A 301 47.24 6.16 -97.29
CA LYS A 301 47.50 4.93 -98.05
C LYS A 301 47.74 5.26 -99.53
N GLU A 302 46.88 6.06 -100.16
CA GLU A 302 47.05 6.48 -101.56
C GLU A 302 48.35 7.26 -101.75
N ARG A 303 48.68 8.18 -100.84
CA ARG A 303 49.94 8.93 -100.83
C ARG A 303 51.15 8.01 -100.71
N VAL A 304 51.13 7.05 -99.80
CA VAL A 304 52.20 6.07 -99.63
C VAL A 304 52.29 5.17 -100.85
N GLN A 305 51.16 4.70 -101.39
CA GLN A 305 51.12 3.91 -102.62
C GLN A 305 51.74 4.66 -103.80
N GLU A 306 51.41 5.94 -103.96
CA GLU A 306 52.00 6.80 -104.99
C GLU A 306 53.50 7.07 -104.74
N GLN A 307 53.92 7.22 -103.48
CA GLN A 307 55.34 7.31 -103.14
C GLN A 307 56.09 6.00 -103.45
N THR A 308 55.53 4.84 -103.13
CA THR A 308 56.12 3.55 -103.50
C THR A 308 56.16 3.36 -105.00
N SER A 309 55.13 3.75 -105.76
CA SER A 309 55.17 3.65 -107.22
C SER A 309 56.22 4.57 -107.83
N ARG A 310 56.39 5.79 -107.29
CA ARG A 310 57.49 6.69 -107.67
C ARG A 310 58.86 6.13 -107.30
N MET A 311 59.05 5.60 -106.10
CA MET A 311 60.30 4.95 -105.70
C MET A 311 60.61 3.72 -106.56
N LEU A 312 59.60 2.92 -106.92
CA LEU A 312 59.78 1.77 -107.81
C LEU A 312 60.21 2.25 -109.20
N ALA A 313 59.56 3.28 -109.74
CA ALA A 313 59.90 3.88 -111.03
C ALA A 313 61.33 4.47 -111.03
N ASP A 314 61.73 5.15 -109.96
CA ASP A 314 63.07 5.72 -109.80
C ASP A 314 64.14 4.62 -109.64
N ALA A 315 63.81 3.53 -108.93
CA ALA A 315 64.69 2.37 -108.81
C ALA A 315 64.84 1.61 -110.14
N THR A 316 63.76 1.45 -110.93
CA THR A 316 63.85 0.85 -112.27
C THR A 316 64.65 1.73 -113.23
N ALA A 317 64.47 3.05 -113.20
CA ALA A 317 65.26 3.97 -114.02
C ALA A 317 66.76 3.93 -113.67
N ARG A 318 67.10 3.85 -112.37
CA ARG A 318 68.49 3.69 -111.92
C ARG A 318 69.08 2.34 -112.34
N HIS A 319 68.28 1.26 -112.32
CA HIS A 319 68.73 -0.06 -112.74
C HIS A 319 69.00 -0.11 -114.26
N GLU A 320 68.12 0.47 -115.07
CA GLU A 320 68.33 0.60 -116.52
C GLU A 320 69.56 1.46 -116.85
N ALA A 321 69.77 2.57 -116.14
CA ALA A 321 70.97 3.40 -116.30
C ALA A 321 72.27 2.66 -115.92
N LEU A 322 72.23 1.82 -114.88
CA LEU A 322 73.35 0.95 -114.50
C LEU A 322 73.66 -0.11 -115.56
N ILE A 323 72.63 -0.73 -116.16
CA ILE A 323 72.80 -1.70 -117.25
C ILE A 323 73.42 -1.01 -118.48
N ALA A 324 72.95 0.20 -118.83
CA ALA A 324 73.49 0.97 -119.95
C ALA A 324 74.98 1.33 -119.75
N ASN A 325 75.36 1.76 -118.54
CA ASN A 325 76.76 2.06 -118.22
C ASN A 325 77.67 0.81 -118.25
N ILE A 326 77.18 -0.34 -117.78
CA ILE A 326 77.94 -1.60 -117.86
C ILE A 326 78.17 -2.00 -119.32
N ALA A 327 77.17 -1.84 -120.19
CA ALA A 327 77.32 -2.12 -121.62
C ALA A 327 78.38 -1.22 -122.28
N GLU A 328 78.38 0.08 -121.98
CA GLU A 328 79.35 1.05 -122.51
C GLU A 328 80.80 0.75 -122.06
N GLU A 329 81.00 0.40 -120.78
CA GLU A 329 82.31 0.04 -120.25
C GLU A 329 82.85 -1.29 -120.81
N THR A 330 81.97 -2.27 -121.10
CA THR A 330 82.40 -3.51 -121.75
C THR A 330 82.86 -3.30 -123.19
N GLU A 331 82.26 -2.35 -123.92
CA GLU A 331 82.66 -2.03 -125.29
C GLU A 331 84.00 -1.27 -125.33
N ARG A 332 84.26 -0.39 -124.36
CA ARG A 332 85.56 0.29 -124.18
C ARG A 332 86.69 -0.70 -123.87
N ALA A 333 86.44 -1.68 -123.00
CA ALA A 333 87.43 -2.71 -122.66
C ALA A 333 87.79 -3.62 -123.84
N GLN A 334 86.83 -3.92 -124.74
CA GLN A 334 87.10 -4.72 -125.93
C GLN A 334 88.00 -3.99 -126.95
N ARG A 335 87.82 -2.68 -127.16
CA ARG A 335 88.66 -1.88 -128.07
C ARG A 335 90.11 -1.80 -127.58
N LEU A 336 90.31 -1.53 -126.29
CA LEU A 336 91.64 -1.46 -125.67
C LEU A 336 92.41 -2.79 -125.81
N ARG A 337 91.70 -3.92 -125.71
CA ARG A 337 92.29 -5.26 -125.84
C ARG A 337 92.71 -5.57 -127.28
N SER A 338 91.94 -5.12 -128.28
CA SER A 338 92.32 -5.30 -129.70
C SER A 338 93.50 -4.44 -130.12
N GLU A 339 93.62 -3.22 -129.59
CA GLU A 339 94.74 -2.30 -129.89
C GLU A 339 96.06 -2.80 -129.27
N ALA A 340 96.02 -3.31 -128.05
CA ALA A 340 97.21 -3.87 -127.38
C ALA A 340 97.77 -5.14 -128.05
N ILE A 341 96.92 -5.98 -128.66
CA ILE A 341 97.36 -7.18 -129.40
C ILE A 341 98.06 -6.77 -130.71
N ALA A 342 97.58 -5.73 -131.39
CA ALA A 342 98.20 -5.24 -132.62
C ALA A 342 99.59 -4.60 -132.38
N GLU A 343 99.78 -3.84 -131.29
CA GLU A 343 101.09 -3.27 -130.91
C GLU A 343 102.10 -4.35 -130.49
N ALA A 344 101.65 -5.39 -129.80
CA ALA A 344 102.52 -6.51 -129.40
C ALA A 344 103.08 -7.28 -130.61
N GLU A 345 102.29 -7.48 -131.67
CA GLU A 345 102.77 -8.12 -132.90
C GLU A 345 103.77 -7.27 -133.67
N GLN A 346 103.59 -5.95 -133.75
CA GLN A 346 104.57 -5.06 -134.39
C GLN A 346 105.92 -5.04 -133.66
N THR A 347 105.89 -5.06 -132.33
CA THR A 347 107.12 -5.03 -131.51
C THR A 347 107.92 -6.32 -131.64
N LYS A 348 107.24 -7.47 -131.77
CA LYS A 348 107.87 -8.78 -132.01
C LYS A 348 108.61 -8.85 -133.37
N ILE A 349 108.02 -8.26 -134.42
CA ILE A 349 108.63 -8.24 -135.75
C ILE A 349 109.91 -7.37 -135.78
N LEU A 350 109.92 -6.26 -135.04
CA LEU A 350 111.09 -5.38 -134.93
C LEU A 350 112.24 -6.03 -134.13
N ALA A 351 111.94 -6.61 -132.97
CA ALA A 351 112.95 -7.28 -132.14
C ALA A 351 113.60 -8.50 -132.83
N SER A 352 112.83 -9.26 -133.61
CA SER A 352 113.37 -10.40 -134.37
C SER A 352 114.35 -9.97 -135.48
N ARG A 353 114.22 -8.75 -136.00
CA ARG A 353 115.10 -8.22 -137.06
C ARG A 353 116.44 -7.74 -136.50
N GLU A 354 116.42 -7.08 -135.34
CA GLU A 354 117.62 -6.60 -134.64
C GLU A 354 118.46 -7.76 -134.07
N GLY A 355 117.80 -8.81 -133.53
CA GLY A 355 118.51 -10.02 -133.08
C GLY A 355 119.31 -10.71 -134.18
N GLN A 356 118.76 -10.75 -135.41
CA GLN A 356 119.46 -11.34 -136.55
C GLN A 356 120.68 -10.53 -137.01
N GLN A 357 120.69 -9.21 -136.79
CA GLN A 357 121.82 -8.35 -137.13
C GLN A 357 122.99 -8.50 -136.14
N LEU A 358 122.69 -8.65 -134.85
CA LEU A 358 123.71 -8.85 -133.79
C LEU A 358 124.47 -10.18 -133.94
N VAL A 359 123.77 -11.27 -134.28
CA VAL A 359 124.40 -12.60 -134.47
C VAL A 359 125.40 -12.59 -135.63
N ASN A 360 125.07 -11.90 -136.73
CA ASN A 360 125.97 -11.79 -137.88
C ASN A 360 127.22 -10.94 -137.59
N GLN A 361 127.13 -10.02 -136.64
CA GLN A 361 128.25 -9.16 -136.22
C GLN A 361 129.22 -9.92 -135.31
N ALA A 362 128.70 -10.67 -134.35
CA ALA A 362 129.50 -11.51 -133.46
C ALA A 362 130.29 -12.59 -134.19
N HIS A 363 129.74 -13.18 -135.26
CA HIS A 363 130.46 -14.17 -136.07
C HIS A 363 131.69 -13.59 -136.78
N LYS A 364 131.63 -12.35 -137.26
CA LYS A 364 132.78 -11.70 -137.94
C LYS A 364 133.91 -11.35 -136.97
N GLU A 365 133.59 -11.00 -135.73
CA GLU A 365 134.57 -10.64 -134.71
C GLU A 365 135.32 -11.87 -134.17
N ALA A 366 134.63 -13.02 -134.08
CA ALA A 366 135.24 -14.28 -133.67
C ALA A 366 136.30 -14.79 -134.67
N GLU A 367 136.06 -14.63 -135.98
CA GLU A 367 137.03 -15.02 -137.02
C GLU A 367 138.30 -14.14 -136.98
N ALA A 368 138.18 -12.85 -136.68
CA ALA A 368 139.32 -11.95 -136.56
C ALA A 368 140.19 -12.24 -135.33
N ALA A 369 139.58 -12.66 -134.22
CA ALA A 369 140.30 -13.05 -133.00
C ALA A 369 141.13 -14.34 -133.21
N HIS A 370 140.64 -15.27 -134.02
CA HIS A 370 141.35 -16.52 -134.33
C HIS A 370 142.66 -16.28 -135.11
N GLN A 371 142.69 -15.31 -136.02
CA GLN A 371 143.89 -15.01 -136.82
C GLN A 371 145.02 -14.41 -135.97
N LEU A 372 144.69 -13.56 -135.00
CA LEU A 372 145.68 -12.92 -134.12
C LEU A 372 146.38 -13.89 -133.17
N VAL A 373 145.72 -14.99 -132.78
CA VAL A 373 146.31 -16.03 -131.93
C VAL A 373 147.27 -16.91 -132.73
N ALA A 374 146.96 -17.18 -134.00
CA ALA A 374 147.82 -17.97 -134.88
C ALA A 374 149.18 -17.28 -135.13
N ASP A 375 149.18 -15.96 -135.35
CA ASP A 375 150.40 -15.21 -135.64
C ASP A 375 151.36 -15.18 -134.43
N ARG A 376 150.82 -14.97 -133.22
CA ARG A 376 151.62 -14.90 -131.98
C ARG A 376 152.28 -16.22 -131.61
N TRP A 377 151.72 -17.35 -132.05
CA TRP A 377 152.28 -18.68 -131.79
C TRP A 377 153.54 -18.92 -132.62
N SER A 378 153.57 -18.45 -133.88
CA SER A 378 154.70 -18.66 -134.80
C SER A 378 155.97 -17.88 -134.40
N GLU A 379 155.81 -16.68 -133.85
CA GLU A 379 156.93 -15.85 -133.37
C GLU A 379 157.60 -16.44 -132.12
N ARG A 380 156.81 -17.12 -131.27
CA ARG A 380 157.30 -17.73 -130.03
C ARG A 380 158.20 -18.94 -130.30
N GLN A 381 157.89 -19.74 -131.32
CA GLN A 381 158.77 -20.83 -131.75
C GLN A 381 160.12 -20.32 -132.27
N SER A 382 160.14 -19.19 -132.96
CA SER A 382 161.36 -18.62 -133.57
C SER A 382 162.30 -17.98 -132.55
N ARG A 383 161.82 -17.64 -131.35
CA ARG A 383 162.65 -17.18 -130.22
C ARG A 383 163.27 -18.34 -129.46
N LEU A 384 162.49 -19.39 -129.17
CA LEU A 384 162.97 -20.55 -128.41
C LEU A 384 164.14 -21.27 -129.08
N ARG A 385 164.19 -21.32 -130.41
CA ARG A 385 165.32 -21.91 -131.15
C ARG A 385 166.63 -21.12 -131.02
N ARG A 386 166.57 -19.80 -130.86
CA ARG A 386 167.78 -18.96 -130.74
C ARG A 386 168.42 -19.04 -129.35
N ASP A 387 167.61 -19.27 -128.32
CA ASP A 387 168.11 -19.40 -126.95
C ASP A 387 168.81 -20.76 -126.72
N THR A 388 168.45 -21.79 -127.49
CA THR A 388 169.09 -23.10 -127.41
C THR A 388 170.53 -23.07 -127.94
N ASP A 389 170.80 -22.26 -128.96
CA ASP A 389 172.14 -22.10 -129.52
C ASP A 389 173.10 -21.39 -128.53
N MET A 390 172.59 -20.50 -127.67
CA MET A 390 173.41 -19.74 -126.71
C MET A 390 173.76 -20.53 -125.42
N LEU A 391 172.91 -21.46 -125.00
CA LEU A 391 173.16 -22.25 -123.78
C LEU A 391 174.27 -23.29 -123.97
N THR A 392 174.44 -23.80 -125.19
CA THR A 392 175.42 -24.86 -125.47
C THR A 392 176.86 -24.33 -125.47
N GLN A 393 177.05 -23.06 -125.85
CA GLN A 393 178.35 -22.37 -125.77
C GLN A 393 178.74 -22.05 -124.32
N ARG A 394 177.77 -21.77 -123.44
CA ARG A 394 178.03 -21.47 -122.02
C ARG A 394 178.44 -22.70 -121.21
N LYS A 395 177.95 -23.88 -121.59
CA LYS A 395 178.33 -25.15 -120.94
C LYS A 395 179.81 -25.49 -121.13
N HIS A 396 180.40 -25.17 -122.28
CA HIS A 396 181.81 -25.46 -122.56
C HIS A 396 182.79 -24.53 -121.82
N ALA A 397 182.36 -23.31 -121.48
CA ALA A 397 183.21 -22.33 -120.79
C ALA A 397 183.35 -22.58 -119.28
N ILE A 398 182.34 -23.17 -118.63
CA ILE A 398 182.30 -23.30 -117.16
C ILE A 398 183.14 -24.50 -116.65
N LEU A 399 183.32 -25.55 -117.46
CA LEU A 399 184.12 -26.71 -117.02
C LEU A 399 185.64 -26.44 -117.03
N ALA A 400 186.11 -25.46 -117.80
CA ALA A 400 187.51 -25.05 -117.82
C ALA A 400 187.94 -24.28 -116.53
N GLN A 401 187.00 -23.60 -115.86
CA GLN A 401 187.31 -22.71 -114.73
C GLN A 401 187.42 -23.40 -113.35
N LEU A 402 186.89 -24.61 -113.18
CA LEU A 402 186.96 -25.30 -111.88
C LEU A 402 188.13 -26.29 -111.77
N SER A 403 188.92 -26.44 -112.83
CA SER A 403 190.29 -26.99 -112.73
C SER A 403 191.24 -26.09 -111.91
N ASN A 404 190.83 -24.85 -111.56
CA ASN A 404 191.66 -23.85 -110.87
C ASN A 404 191.31 -23.63 -109.38
N LEU A 405 190.49 -24.49 -108.75
CA LEU A 405 190.15 -24.43 -107.32
C LEU A 405 190.46 -25.76 -106.59
N SER A 406 191.63 -26.32 -106.90
CA SER A 406 192.08 -27.65 -106.44
C SER A 406 193.03 -27.68 -105.22
N ALA A 407 193.18 -26.61 -104.41
CA ALA A 407 194.11 -26.63 -103.26
C ALA A 407 193.77 -25.70 -102.08
N LEU A 408 192.92 -26.13 -101.13
CA LEU A 408 193.13 -25.98 -99.67
C LEU A 408 191.96 -26.66 -98.92
N ALA A 409 192.29 -27.70 -98.13
CA ALA A 409 191.41 -28.43 -97.21
C ALA A 409 190.11 -28.98 -97.87
N GLY A 410 190.13 -30.17 -98.45
CA GLY A 410 190.45 -31.38 -97.70
C GLY A 410 189.38 -31.60 -96.65
N THR A 411 188.24 -32.12 -97.08
CA THR A 411 187.50 -33.24 -96.48
C THR A 411 186.14 -33.27 -97.12
N THR A 412 185.82 -34.47 -97.60
CA THR A 412 184.48 -35.04 -97.60
C THR A 412 183.44 -34.25 -98.38
N ALA A 413 182.74 -34.84 -99.29
CA ALA A 413 182.58 -36.23 -99.69
C ALA A 413 181.60 -36.00 -100.85
N GLU A 414 181.80 -36.65 -101.99
CA GLU A 414 181.20 -37.97 -102.14
C GLU A 414 179.71 -37.88 -101.76
N ASP A 415 178.80 -37.99 -102.71
CA ASP A 415 178.73 -39.08 -103.66
C ASP A 415 177.84 -38.62 -104.83
N PHE A 416 178.10 -38.99 -106.09
CA PHE A 416 177.90 -40.35 -106.62
C PHE A 416 176.52 -40.93 -106.21
N PRO A 417 175.86 -41.75 -107.04
CA PRO A 417 176.23 -42.26 -108.37
C PRO A 417 175.02 -42.22 -109.35
N ASP A 418 175.15 -42.93 -110.47
CA ASP A 418 174.06 -43.61 -111.20
C ASP A 418 173.13 -42.75 -112.10
N MET A 419 172.83 -43.00 -113.38
CA MET A 419 173.06 -44.05 -114.41
C MET A 419 172.85 -43.36 -115.78
N GLU A 420 173.52 -43.63 -116.91
CA GLU A 420 173.63 -44.85 -117.73
C GLU A 420 172.41 -45.18 -118.63
N PHE A 421 172.70 -45.54 -119.89
CA PHE A 421 171.83 -46.10 -120.96
C PHE A 421 170.72 -45.17 -121.51
N GLY A 422 170.39 -45.14 -122.80
CA GLY A 422 170.66 -46.00 -123.95
C GLY A 422 169.50 -45.79 -124.94
N ALA A 423 169.76 -45.98 -126.23
CA ALA A 423 168.70 -46.20 -127.22
C ALA A 423 168.03 -47.57 -126.95
N LEU A 424 166.70 -47.69 -127.01
CA LEU A 424 165.88 -48.90 -127.29
C LEU A 424 164.36 -48.61 -127.19
N ASP A 425 163.61 -49.18 -128.16
CA ASP A 425 162.18 -49.58 -128.20
C ASP A 425 161.05 -48.56 -127.92
N GLU A 426 160.04 -48.32 -128.78
CA GLU A 426 159.15 -49.23 -129.54
C GLU A 426 158.51 -50.36 -128.72
N LEU A 427 157.40 -50.06 -128.03
CA LEU A 427 156.30 -50.93 -127.54
C LEU A 427 155.33 -49.99 -126.79
N GLY A 428 154.01 -49.96 -126.93
CA GLY A 428 153.02 -50.84 -127.52
C GLY A 428 151.74 -50.71 -126.68
N ARG A 429 150.59 -50.54 -127.36
CA ARG A 429 149.20 -50.84 -126.94
C ARG A 429 148.49 -49.96 -125.87
N ASP A 430 147.41 -49.30 -126.33
CA ASP A 430 145.99 -49.28 -125.87
C ASP A 430 145.61 -50.08 -124.60
N PRO A 431 144.46 -49.86 -123.87
CA PRO A 431 143.14 -49.32 -124.32
C PRO A 431 142.31 -48.48 -123.29
N VAL A 432 141.14 -47.94 -123.72
CA VAL A 432 139.78 -47.76 -123.07
C VAL A 432 139.64 -47.34 -121.56
N VAL A 433 138.51 -46.64 -121.24
CA VAL A 433 137.75 -46.58 -119.93
C VAL A 433 138.13 -45.42 -118.97
N ASP A 434 137.27 -44.68 -118.25
CA ASP A 434 135.80 -44.48 -118.14
C ASP A 434 135.49 -43.22 -117.27
N LEU A 435 134.22 -42.77 -117.34
CA LEU A 435 133.29 -42.19 -116.33
C LEU A 435 133.72 -42.05 -114.85
N PRO A 436 133.10 -41.17 -113.99
CA PRO A 436 131.65 -40.83 -113.91
C PRO A 436 131.37 -39.31 -113.62
N MET A 437 130.17 -38.74 -113.38
CA MET A 437 128.81 -39.15 -112.98
C MET A 437 127.76 -38.20 -113.60
N ASP A 438 126.63 -38.79 -114.03
CA ASP A 438 125.21 -38.45 -113.77
C ASP A 438 124.89 -37.14 -112.99
N THR A 439 123.81 -36.41 -113.27
CA THR A 439 122.42 -36.89 -113.43
C THR A 439 121.57 -35.95 -114.30
N ASP A 440 120.83 -36.55 -115.25
CA ASP A 440 119.37 -36.47 -115.45
C ASP A 440 118.69 -35.09 -115.63
N GLU A 441 117.96 -34.88 -116.74
CA GLU A 441 116.59 -35.37 -116.99
C GLU A 441 115.59 -34.71 -116.00
N THR A 442 114.35 -34.35 -116.27
CA THR A 442 113.38 -34.48 -117.37
C THR A 442 112.14 -33.69 -116.92
N GLU A 443 111.23 -33.46 -117.88
CA GLU A 443 109.76 -33.60 -117.79
C GLU A 443 108.93 -32.93 -116.68
N VAL A 444 107.92 -32.12 -117.06
CA VAL A 444 106.49 -32.46 -117.27
C VAL A 444 105.80 -32.98 -115.99
N VAL A 445 104.57 -32.50 -115.80
CA VAL A 445 103.40 -33.15 -115.16
C VAL A 445 102.73 -32.31 -114.05
N GLU A 446 101.40 -32.28 -114.20
CA GLU A 446 100.30 -32.14 -113.24
C GLU A 446 100.64 -32.11 -111.75
N GLU A 447 99.86 -31.32 -111.00
CA GLU A 447 99.16 -31.71 -109.76
C GLU A 447 98.40 -30.45 -109.29
N THR A 448 97.07 -30.42 -109.30
CA THR A 448 96.17 -30.89 -108.24
C THR A 448 96.34 -30.18 -106.90
N VAL A 449 95.22 -30.17 -106.15
CA VAL A 449 95.16 -30.21 -104.68
C VAL A 449 95.36 -28.83 -104.04
N VAL A 450 94.51 -28.32 -103.15
CA VAL A 450 93.36 -28.86 -102.41
C VAL A 450 92.71 -27.64 -101.74
N LEU A 451 91.38 -27.47 -101.81
CA LEU A 451 90.47 -27.64 -100.66
C LEU A 451 91.13 -27.25 -99.32
N ASP A 452 90.60 -26.26 -98.62
CA ASP A 452 89.70 -26.56 -97.51
C ASP A 452 88.97 -25.24 -97.22
N ARG A 453 87.64 -25.08 -97.31
CA ARG A 453 86.49 -25.96 -97.07
C ARG A 453 86.30 -26.44 -95.63
N ALA A 454 86.06 -25.49 -94.74
CA ALA A 454 84.96 -25.68 -93.80
C ALA A 454 84.38 -24.30 -93.46
N GLY A 455 83.12 -23.98 -93.71
CA GLY A 455 81.94 -24.83 -93.90
C GLY A 455 80.80 -24.04 -93.24
N ALA A 456 80.00 -23.32 -94.03
CA ALA A 456 78.74 -23.83 -94.52
C ALA A 456 77.77 -24.17 -93.38
N GLU A 457 76.80 -23.26 -93.23
CA GLU A 457 75.40 -23.54 -92.94
C GLU A 457 75.07 -24.19 -91.58
N ARG A 458 74.24 -23.47 -90.81
CA ARG A 458 73.09 -24.10 -90.18
C ARG A 458 71.95 -23.09 -90.00
N LEU A 459 70.92 -23.33 -90.80
CA LEU A 459 69.53 -22.91 -90.63
C LEU A 459 68.91 -23.51 -89.34
N ALA A 460 67.78 -22.92 -88.95
CA ALA A 460 66.61 -23.54 -88.29
C ALA A 460 66.53 -23.58 -86.75
N ALA A 461 65.47 -22.91 -86.24
CA ALA A 461 64.52 -23.29 -85.17
C ALA A 461 63.74 -22.00 -84.82
N GLU A 462 62.51 -21.69 -85.25
CA GLU A 462 61.25 -22.46 -85.40
C GLU A 462 60.48 -22.69 -84.08
N GLU A 463 59.14 -22.63 -84.21
CA GLU A 463 58.03 -22.95 -83.29
C GLU A 463 57.45 -21.79 -82.42
N GLU A 464 56.22 -21.30 -82.68
CA GLU A 464 54.88 -21.94 -82.47
C GLU A 464 54.60 -22.23 -80.97
N ALA A 465 53.45 -21.95 -80.32
CA ALA A 465 52.18 -21.29 -80.61
C ALA A 465 51.46 -21.05 -79.23
N PRO A 466 50.12 -21.17 -79.00
CA PRO A 466 49.28 -20.09 -78.44
C PRO A 466 48.47 -20.46 -77.16
N THR A 467 47.88 -19.49 -76.45
CA THR A 467 46.72 -19.66 -75.52
C THR A 467 46.32 -18.27 -74.92
N GLN A 468 45.10 -17.88 -74.57
CA GLN A 468 43.81 -18.54 -74.41
C GLN A 468 42.69 -17.47 -74.30
N ILE A 469 41.48 -17.86 -74.70
CA ILE A 469 40.20 -17.15 -74.60
C ILE A 469 39.67 -17.18 -73.16
N ARG A 470 39.05 -16.09 -72.66
CA ARG A 470 37.83 -16.21 -71.82
C ARG A 470 36.94 -14.95 -71.81
N ARG A 471 35.67 -15.18 -72.15
CA ARG A 471 34.52 -14.26 -72.03
C ARG A 471 34.01 -14.13 -70.57
N VAL A 472 33.13 -13.13 -70.38
CA VAL A 472 31.84 -13.13 -69.66
C VAL A 472 31.73 -12.07 -68.53
N SER A 473 30.85 -11.07 -68.75
CA SER A 473 30.18 -10.19 -67.74
C SER A 473 29.10 -10.97 -66.94
N PRO A 474 28.13 -10.35 -66.24
CA PRO A 474 28.12 -9.51 -65.02
C PRO A 474 27.23 -10.12 -63.89
N ALA A 475 27.22 -9.57 -62.66
CA ALA A 475 26.13 -9.60 -61.65
C ALA A 475 26.62 -8.96 -60.32
N GLN A 476 26.02 -7.89 -59.80
CA GLN A 476 24.85 -7.84 -58.88
C GLN A 476 24.98 -8.64 -57.56
N GLY A 477 24.93 -7.91 -56.43
CA GLY A 477 24.07 -8.24 -55.28
C GLY A 477 24.73 -8.76 -54.00
N SER A 478 24.11 -8.37 -52.86
CA SER A 478 24.29 -8.86 -51.47
C SER A 478 25.31 -8.09 -50.63
N GLY A 479 25.04 -7.63 -49.40
CA GLY A 479 23.93 -7.87 -48.50
C GLY A 479 24.31 -7.36 -47.10
N ALA A 480 23.33 -6.81 -46.39
CA ALA A 480 23.44 -6.30 -45.02
C ALA A 480 23.73 -7.40 -43.97
N PRO A 481 24.22 -7.06 -42.77
CA PRO A 481 24.11 -7.92 -41.60
C PRO A 481 22.84 -7.63 -40.79
N LYS A 482 22.30 -8.74 -40.27
CA LYS A 482 21.06 -8.98 -39.54
C LYS A 482 20.85 -8.12 -38.28
N GLY A 483 19.65 -7.55 -38.15
CA GLY A 483 19.01 -7.23 -36.88
C GLY A 483 18.08 -8.38 -36.46
N GLY A 484 18.17 -8.78 -35.20
CA GLY A 484 17.51 -9.94 -34.62
C GLY A 484 16.00 -9.79 -34.41
N SER A 485 15.35 -10.95 -34.48
CA SER A 485 13.96 -11.22 -34.16
C SER A 485 13.63 -11.02 -32.68
N HIS A 486 12.44 -10.53 -32.37
CA HIS A 486 11.47 -11.31 -31.61
C HIS A 486 10.03 -10.81 -31.80
N ALA A 487 9.17 -11.78 -32.08
CA ALA A 487 7.73 -11.67 -32.25
C ALA A 487 7.00 -11.80 -30.91
N GLU A 488 5.93 -11.02 -30.79
CA GLU A 488 4.57 -11.43 -30.41
C GLU A 488 4.35 -12.39 -29.23
N SER A 489 3.73 -11.85 -28.18
CA SER A 489 2.44 -12.30 -27.65
C SER A 489 1.71 -11.13 -27.02
#